data_AF-W4QR09-F1
#
_entry.id   AF-W4QR09-F1
#
_cell.length_a   1.000
_cell.length_b   1.000
_cell.length_c   1.000
_cell.angle_alpha   90.00
_cell.angle_beta   90.00
_cell.angle_gamma   90.00
#
_symmetry.space_group_name_H-M   'P 1'
#
loop_
_entity.id
_entity.type
_entity.pdbx_description
1 polymer ?
#
loop_
_entity_poly.entity_id
_entity_poly.type
_entity_poly.pdbx_seq_one_letter_code
_entity_poly.pdbx_strand_id
1 'polypeptide(L)'
;MDTTRMVNVPKLEQRKVITVKSNKKIGVLVQTTLKEILESNTISPTVIDLLQTEKYSKETFNINFPVLKEVDRSRNMDEQKKDSRGYIRYYKSTVKIQGKTYFLSSQWYDFSRTHLERWIAKNS
;
A
#
# COMPACT_ATOMS: atom_id res chain seq x y z
N MET A 1 -2.77 -41.95 16.51
CA MET A 1 -3.56 -41.03 15.68
C MET A 1 -3.11 -39.62 16.01
N ASP A 2 -2.16 -39.12 15.22
CA ASP A 2 -1.48 -37.85 15.45
C ASP A 2 -2.40 -36.71 15.00
N THR A 3 -2.86 -35.90 15.94
CA THR A 3 -3.67 -34.71 15.64
C THR A 3 -2.71 -33.54 15.50
N THR A 4 -2.32 -33.22 14.27
CA THR A 4 -1.47 -32.07 13.94
C THR A 4 -2.07 -30.79 14.52
N ARG A 5 -1.44 -30.26 15.56
CA ARG A 5 -1.67 -28.91 16.08
C ARG A 5 -1.33 -27.91 14.98
N MET A 6 -2.34 -27.17 14.51
CA MET A 6 -2.10 -25.94 13.74
C MET A 6 -1.38 -24.96 14.68
N VAL A 7 -0.08 -24.80 14.48
CA VAL A 7 0.75 -23.85 15.22
C VAL A 7 0.26 -22.43 14.92
N ASN A 8 -0.37 -21.80 15.92
CA ASN A 8 -0.64 -20.38 15.90
C ASN A 8 0.69 -19.63 16.12
N VAL A 9 1.36 -19.30 15.02
CA VAL A 9 2.62 -18.54 15.07
C VAL A 9 2.30 -17.11 15.57
N PRO A 10 2.94 -16.62 16.63
CA PRO A 10 2.68 -15.29 17.17
C PRO A 10 2.89 -14.19 16.11
N LYS A 11 1.98 -13.22 16.03
CA LYS A 11 2.03 -12.05 15.12
C LYS A 11 3.38 -11.31 15.13
N LEU A 12 4.13 -11.42 16.23
CA LEU A 12 5.48 -10.84 16.40
C LEU A 12 6.54 -11.53 15.51
N GLU A 13 6.43 -12.83 15.26
CA GLU A 13 7.35 -13.55 14.36
C GLU A 13 7.06 -13.23 12.89
N GLN A 14 5.79 -13.04 12.52
CA GLN A 14 5.43 -12.57 11.17
C GLN A 14 5.99 -11.16 10.87
N ARG A 15 6.00 -10.26 11.88
CA ARG A 15 6.59 -8.92 11.76
C ARG A 15 8.12 -8.95 11.56
N LYS A 16 8.82 -9.88 12.22
CA LYS A 16 10.29 -10.03 12.11
C LYS A 16 10.72 -10.53 10.72
N VAL A 17 9.90 -11.34 10.05
CA VAL A 17 10.19 -11.89 8.72
C VAL A 17 10.08 -10.83 7.60
N ILE A 18 9.20 -9.83 7.74
CA ILE A 18 9.05 -8.73 6.74
C ILE A 18 10.31 -7.84 6.72
N THR A 19 11.03 -7.73 7.84
CA THR A 19 12.26 -6.91 7.97
C THR A 19 13.52 -7.60 7.41
N VAL A 20 13.41 -8.82 6.88
CA VAL A 20 14.50 -9.42 6.09
C VAL A 20 14.48 -8.72 4.74
N LYS A 21 15.40 -7.76 4.53
CA LYS A 21 15.65 -7.01 3.28
C LYS A 21 15.10 -7.74 2.04
N SER A 22 13.88 -7.41 1.65
CA SER A 22 13.23 -8.09 0.52
C SER A 22 13.92 -7.64 -0.77
N ASN A 23 14.62 -8.57 -1.44
CA ASN A 23 15.24 -8.37 -2.76
C ASN A 23 14.22 -8.08 -3.89
N LYS A 24 12.91 -8.09 -3.61
CA LYS A 24 11.88 -7.71 -4.60
C LYS A 24 12.06 -6.26 -5.02
N LYS A 25 11.86 -5.95 -6.31
CA LYS A 25 11.76 -4.56 -6.81
C LYS A 25 10.70 -3.77 -6.02
N ILE A 26 10.92 -2.46 -5.83
CA ILE A 26 10.03 -1.64 -4.98
C ILE A 26 8.57 -1.67 -5.45
N GLY A 27 8.31 -1.63 -6.76
CA GLY A 27 6.94 -1.73 -7.29
C GLY A 27 6.26 -3.07 -7.00
N VAL A 28 7.04 -4.15 -6.87
CA VAL A 28 6.51 -5.47 -6.45
C VAL A 28 6.22 -5.45 -4.96
N LEU A 29 7.13 -4.92 -4.14
CA LEU A 29 6.93 -4.79 -2.69
C LEU A 29 5.65 -3.99 -2.36
N VAL A 30 5.38 -2.92 -3.11
CA VAL A 30 4.17 -2.12 -2.97
C VAL A 30 2.92 -2.91 -3.35
N GLN A 31 2.92 -3.55 -4.51
CA GLN A 31 1.74 -4.28 -5.02
C GLN A 31 1.46 -5.58 -4.26
N THR A 32 2.43 -6.11 -3.50
CA THR A 32 2.22 -7.25 -2.60
C THR A 32 2.04 -6.79 -1.15
N THR A 33 3.11 -6.32 -0.53
CA THR A 33 3.17 -6.16 0.93
C THR A 33 2.40 -4.95 1.42
N LEU A 34 2.58 -3.78 0.77
CA LEU A 34 1.78 -2.61 1.14
C LEU A 34 0.29 -2.87 0.87
N LYS A 35 -0.03 -3.47 -0.27
CA LYS A 35 -1.40 -3.87 -0.60
C LYS A 35 -2.01 -4.77 0.50
N GLU A 36 -1.34 -5.86 0.88
CA GLU A 36 -1.81 -6.79 1.92
C GLU A 36 -2.05 -6.07 3.26
N ILE A 37 -1.13 -5.19 3.67
CA ILE A 37 -1.27 -4.41 4.91
C ILE A 37 -2.52 -3.51 4.85
N LEU A 38 -2.75 -2.85 3.72
CA LEU A 38 -3.92 -1.98 3.53
C LEU A 38 -5.23 -2.78 3.52
N GLU A 39 -5.27 -3.91 2.83
CA GLU A 39 -6.46 -4.77 2.73
C GLU A 39 -6.77 -5.53 4.03
N SER A 40 -5.80 -5.64 4.94
CA SER A 40 -6.01 -6.25 6.26
C SER A 40 -6.93 -5.43 7.17
N ASN A 41 -7.25 -4.18 6.79
CA ASN A 41 -8.09 -3.25 7.55
C ASN A 41 -7.58 -2.93 8.96
N THR A 42 -6.30 -3.16 9.25
CA THR A 42 -5.68 -2.79 10.54
C THR A 42 -5.21 -1.35 10.60
N ILE A 43 -5.07 -0.68 9.45
CA ILE A 43 -4.70 0.73 9.36
C ILE A 43 -5.90 1.60 9.72
N SER A 44 -5.69 2.60 10.59
CA SER A 44 -6.77 3.46 11.05
C SER A 44 -7.36 4.29 9.91
N PRO A 45 -8.68 4.60 9.95
CA PRO A 45 -9.32 5.43 8.92
C PRO A 45 -8.62 6.77 8.70
N THR A 46 -8.15 7.42 9.77
CA THR A 46 -7.40 8.69 9.67
C THR A 46 -6.11 8.55 8.86
N VAL A 47 -5.39 7.43 8.99
CA VAL A 47 -4.19 7.19 8.17
C VAL A 47 -4.57 6.92 6.72
N ILE A 48 -5.68 6.22 6.46
CA ILE A 48 -6.21 6.03 5.10
C ILE A 48 -6.57 7.37 4.47
N ASP A 49 -7.19 8.29 5.21
CA ASP A 49 -7.49 9.65 4.73
C ASP A 49 -6.21 10.43 4.43
N LEU A 50 -5.18 10.33 5.28
CA LEU A 50 -3.88 10.96 5.03
C LEU A 50 -3.20 10.42 3.77
N LEU A 51 -3.25 9.10 3.53
CA LEU A 51 -2.69 8.47 2.32
C LEU A 51 -3.35 8.96 1.02
N GLN A 52 -4.53 9.59 1.11
CA GLN A 52 -5.22 10.21 -0.03
C GLN A 52 -4.74 11.64 -0.31
N THR A 53 -3.83 12.18 0.50
CA THR A 53 -3.30 13.53 0.32
C THR A 53 -1.91 13.52 -0.32
N GLU A 54 -1.69 14.48 -1.23
CA GLU A 54 -0.37 14.70 -1.83
C GLU A 54 0.66 15.11 -0.78
N LYS A 55 0.28 15.99 0.16
CA LYS A 55 1.17 16.46 1.24
C LYS A 55 1.74 15.32 2.05
N TYR A 56 0.89 14.43 2.58
CA TYR A 56 1.37 13.28 3.37
C TYR A 56 2.23 12.35 2.53
N SER A 57 1.87 12.15 1.26
CA SER A 57 2.62 11.31 0.33
C SER A 57 4.02 11.87 0.07
N LYS A 58 4.15 13.19 -0.04
CA LYS A 58 5.41 13.89 -0.22
C LYS A 58 6.27 13.82 1.04
N GLU A 59 5.71 14.15 2.20
CA GLU A 59 6.43 14.20 3.48
C GLU A 59 6.85 12.80 3.94
N THR A 60 6.04 11.78 3.67
CA THR A 60 6.27 10.41 4.16
C THR A 60 7.07 9.56 3.20
N PHE A 61 6.80 9.65 1.89
CA PHE A 61 7.36 8.74 0.88
C PHE A 61 8.19 9.43 -0.21
N ASN A 62 8.27 10.77 -0.18
CA ASN A 62 8.82 11.59 -1.27
C ASN A 62 8.11 11.34 -2.61
N ILE A 63 6.78 11.16 -2.60
CA ILE A 63 5.94 10.95 -3.78
C ILE A 63 5.03 12.16 -3.98
N ASN A 64 5.01 12.73 -5.20
CA ASN A 64 4.22 13.94 -5.52
C ASN A 64 2.75 13.63 -5.91
N PHE A 65 2.24 12.48 -5.52
CA PHE A 65 0.87 12.06 -5.81
C PHE A 65 0.33 11.28 -4.61
N PRO A 66 -0.98 11.38 -4.31
CA PRO A 66 -1.61 10.56 -3.30
C PRO A 66 -1.26 9.07 -3.45
N VAL A 67 -0.83 8.43 -2.37
CA VAL A 67 -0.58 6.98 -2.36
C VAL A 67 -1.87 6.22 -2.66
N LEU A 68 -2.98 6.67 -2.09
CA LEU A 68 -4.32 6.16 -2.38
C LEU A 68 -5.16 7.21 -3.11
N LYS A 69 -6.01 6.74 -4.02
CA LYS A 69 -7.06 7.56 -4.62
C LYS A 69 -8.34 6.76 -4.63
N GLU A 70 -9.38 7.24 -3.93
CA GLU A 70 -10.68 6.55 -3.91
C GLU A 70 -11.23 6.46 -5.35
N VAL A 71 -11.76 5.29 -5.69
CA VAL A 71 -12.34 5.03 -7.01
C VAL A 71 -13.76 5.56 -7.03
N ASP A 72 -14.02 6.51 -7.93
CA ASP A 72 -15.39 6.89 -8.29
C ASP A 72 -15.94 5.90 -9.31
N ARG A 73 -16.88 5.05 -8.88
CA ARG A 73 -17.47 4.00 -9.71
C ARG A 73 -18.38 4.54 -10.81
N SER A 74 -18.79 5.80 -10.75
CA SER A 74 -19.62 6.42 -11.80
C SER A 74 -18.80 6.89 -13.01
N ARG A 75 -17.47 6.90 -12.89
CA ARG A 75 -16.55 7.43 -13.91
C ARG A 75 -15.69 6.33 -14.52
N ASN A 76 -15.17 6.60 -15.72
CA ASN A 76 -14.24 5.69 -16.38
C ASN A 76 -12.98 5.44 -15.51
N MET A 77 -12.64 4.18 -15.27
CA MET A 77 -11.52 3.82 -14.41
C MET A 77 -10.15 4.16 -15.03
N ASP A 78 -10.01 4.04 -16.35
CA ASP A 78 -8.75 4.32 -17.05
C ASP A 78 -8.42 5.81 -17.06
N GLU A 79 -9.42 6.66 -17.16
CA GLU A 79 -9.27 8.12 -17.04
C GLU A 79 -8.87 8.53 -15.63
N GLN A 80 -9.48 7.93 -14.60
CA GLN A 80 -9.17 8.27 -13.20
C GLN A 80 -7.74 7.95 -12.78
N LYS A 81 -7.05 7.02 -13.45
CA LYS A 81 -5.65 6.69 -13.17
C LYS A 81 -4.65 7.69 -13.75
N LYS A 82 -5.11 8.63 -14.58
CA LYS A 82 -4.25 9.61 -15.25
C LYS A 82 -4.16 10.91 -14.45
N ASP A 83 -3.03 11.59 -14.55
CA ASP A 83 -2.90 12.98 -14.11
C ASP A 83 -3.51 13.96 -15.14
N SER A 84 -3.45 15.26 -14.85
CA SER A 84 -3.96 16.31 -15.74
C SER A 84 -3.25 16.38 -17.10
N ARG A 85 -2.08 15.74 -17.24
CA ARG A 85 -1.32 15.64 -18.49
C ARG A 85 -1.56 14.31 -19.21
N GLY A 86 -2.45 13.47 -18.71
CA GLY A 86 -2.80 12.18 -19.31
C GLY A 86 -1.86 11.03 -18.96
N TYR A 87 -0.87 11.23 -18.09
CA TYR A 87 0.06 10.17 -17.70
C TYR A 87 -0.50 9.29 -16.59
N ILE A 88 -0.30 7.97 -16.69
CA ILE A 88 -0.73 7.01 -15.68
C ILE A 88 0.11 7.18 -14.41
N ARG A 89 -0.55 7.46 -13.28
CA ARG A 89 0.08 7.61 -11.95
C ARG A 89 -0.31 6.52 -10.96
N TYR A 90 -1.24 5.65 -11.33
CA TYR A 90 -1.77 4.60 -10.48
C TYR A 90 -1.70 3.25 -11.17
N TYR A 91 -1.48 2.18 -10.39
CA TYR A 91 -1.50 0.82 -10.90
C TYR A 91 -2.86 0.43 -11.46
N LYS A 92 -2.87 -0.61 -12.31
CA LYS A 92 -4.10 -1.18 -12.86
C LYS A 92 -4.93 -1.89 -11.78
N SER A 93 -4.27 -2.56 -10.84
CA SER A 93 -4.92 -3.24 -9.73
C SER A 93 -5.38 -2.25 -8.67
N THR A 94 -6.55 -2.51 -8.10
CA THR A 94 -7.11 -1.75 -6.98
C THR A 94 -6.83 -2.44 -5.64
N VAL A 95 -7.04 -1.69 -4.58
CA VAL A 95 -6.96 -2.12 -3.18
C VAL A 95 -8.36 -1.97 -2.55
N LYS A 96 -8.82 -2.96 -1.80
CA LYS A 96 -10.09 -2.89 -1.06
C LYS A 96 -9.85 -2.63 0.42
N ILE A 97 -10.29 -1.48 0.91
CA ILE A 97 -10.07 -1.05 2.29
C ILE A 97 -11.42 -0.63 2.87
N GLN A 98 -11.85 -1.28 3.95
CA GLN A 98 -13.07 -0.97 4.70
C GLN A 98 -14.31 -0.80 3.81
N GLY A 99 -14.48 -1.71 2.84
CA GLY A 99 -15.62 -1.71 1.90
C GLY A 99 -15.48 -0.74 0.72
N LYS A 100 -14.49 0.15 0.73
CA LYS A 100 -14.19 1.09 -0.36
C LYS A 100 -13.10 0.54 -1.28
N THR A 101 -13.04 1.07 -2.50
CA THR A 101 -12.07 0.67 -3.52
C THR A 101 -11.15 1.84 -3.82
N TYR A 102 -9.85 1.59 -3.83
CA TYR A 102 -8.82 2.61 -4.06
C TYR A 102 -7.88 2.19 -5.18
N PHE A 103 -7.43 3.17 -5.96
CA PHE A 103 -6.21 3.05 -6.74
C PHE A 103 -4.99 3.20 -5.84
N LEU A 104 -3.91 2.48 -6.16
CA LEU A 104 -2.61 2.60 -5.51
C LEU A 104 -1.62 3.28 -6.46
N SER A 105 -0.90 4.29 -5.98
CA SER A 105 0.08 5.02 -6.78
C SER A 105 1.16 4.08 -7.34
N SER A 106 1.54 4.30 -8.59
CA SER A 106 2.64 3.59 -9.28
C SER A 106 3.96 4.35 -9.21
N GLN A 107 4.00 5.53 -8.58
CA GLN A 107 5.14 6.45 -8.59
C GLN A 107 6.20 6.11 -7.52
N TRP A 108 6.58 4.83 -7.47
CA TRP A 108 7.58 4.32 -6.52
C TRP A 108 8.92 4.09 -7.22
N TYR A 109 9.99 4.59 -6.61
CA TYR A 109 11.35 4.46 -7.10
C TYR A 109 12.24 3.80 -6.05
N ASP A 110 13.45 3.38 -6.41
CA ASP A 110 14.31 2.64 -5.49
C ASP A 110 14.61 3.42 -4.20
N PHE A 111 14.74 4.76 -4.28
CA PHE A 111 14.91 5.63 -3.10
C PHE A 111 13.67 5.69 -2.19
N SER A 112 12.48 5.32 -2.68
CA SER A 112 11.25 5.28 -1.88
C SER A 112 11.23 4.08 -0.92
N ARG A 113 12.10 3.08 -1.11
CA ARG A 113 12.11 1.86 -0.29
C ARG A 113 12.25 2.13 1.19
N THR A 114 13.28 2.87 1.59
CA THR A 114 13.56 3.14 3.01
C THR A 114 12.39 3.88 3.66
N HIS A 115 11.71 4.75 2.92
CA HIS A 115 10.51 5.46 3.37
C HIS A 115 9.33 4.50 3.57
N LEU A 116 9.09 3.61 2.60
CA LEU A 116 8.04 2.59 2.70
C LEU A 116 8.27 1.64 3.87
N GLU A 117 9.48 1.13 4.03
CA GLU A 117 9.83 0.19 5.11
C GLU A 117 9.65 0.83 6.49
N ARG A 118 10.06 2.10 6.65
CA ARG A 118 9.82 2.87 7.89
C ARG A 118 8.33 3.05 8.17
N TRP A 119 7.55 3.38 7.14
CA TRP A 119 6.12 3.56 7.29
C TRP A 119 5.42 2.25 7.68
N ILE A 120 5.79 1.12 7.05
CA ILE A 120 5.27 -0.21 7.39
C ILE A 120 5.62 -0.54 8.83
N ALA A 121 6.88 -0.37 9.25
CA ALA A 121 7.30 -0.66 10.63
C ALA A 121 6.54 0.18 11.68
N LYS A 122 6.13 1.41 11.33
CA LYS A 122 5.35 2.29 12.22
C LYS A 122 3.86 1.93 12.29
N ASN A 123 3.30 1.35 11.24
CA ASN A 123 1.84 1.18 11.09
C ASN A 123 1.38 -0.29 10.98
N SER A 124 2.26 -1.28 11.13
CA SER A 124 1.93 -2.73 11.04
C SER A 124 2.06 -3.50 12.35
#